data_AF-W2TE29-F1
#
_entry.id   AF-W2TE29-F1
#
_cell.length_a   1.000
_cell.length_b   1.000
_cell.length_c   1.000
_cell.angle_alpha   90.00
_cell.angle_beta   90.00
_cell.angle_gamma   90.00
#
_symmetry.space_group_name_H-M   'P 1'
#
loop_
_entity.id
_entity.type
_entity.pdbx_description
1 polymer ?
#
loop_
_entity_poly.entity_id
_entity_poly.type
_entity_poly.pdbx_seq_one_letter_code
_entity_poly.pdbx_strand_id
1 'polypeptide(L)'
;MFVSNIDNTGAVLDLKIAQFACDEGVDYIMECTKKTENDIKGGTLIDIAGQLMHLEIPQVPPEHLDEFCSTRTFKIFNTNNIWVNLRSVKEHLHRISSEIIVNKKLLNGRGVLQLETSIGGCIRVHVGRNRFLPVKKTDDLLLVSSNLYSLSDERSLVLNRNRPPPTVELGEFFQYVDDFRSRFEDYPEMLELDSLKIKGDVRFEKGVVLKGDVQILNESGKQRTIISGTCINNDQIIFK
;
A
#
# COMPACT_ATOMS: atom_id res chain seq x y z
N MET A 1 -1.92 0.75 23.50
CA MET A 1 -0.74 0.87 22.61
C MET A 1 -1.23 0.90 21.18
N PHE A 2 -0.67 1.76 20.35
CA PHE A 2 -0.94 1.80 18.91
C PHE A 2 0.26 1.20 18.16
N VAL A 3 -0.01 0.30 17.23
CA VAL A 3 1.00 -0.40 16.41
C VAL A 3 0.66 -0.16 14.94
N SER A 4 1.66 0.18 14.14
CA SER A 4 1.52 0.35 12.70
C SER A 4 2.79 -0.05 11.98
N ASN A 5 2.68 -0.28 10.68
CA ASN A 5 3.85 -0.46 9.83
C ASN A 5 4.54 0.88 9.60
N ILE A 6 5.87 0.91 9.68
CA ILE A 6 6.66 2.13 9.42
C ILE A 6 6.51 2.62 7.97
N ASP A 7 6.24 1.70 7.04
CA ASP A 7 5.96 2.04 5.65
C ASP A 7 4.53 2.53 5.39
N ASN A 8 3.62 2.43 6.37
CA ASN A 8 2.31 3.06 6.30
C ASN A 8 2.40 4.52 6.79
N THR A 9 2.68 5.42 5.86
CA THR A 9 2.80 6.87 6.13
C THR A 9 1.49 7.54 6.52
N GLY A 10 0.35 6.87 6.35
CA GLY A 10 -0.97 7.34 6.79
C GLY A 10 -1.31 6.97 8.24
N ALA A 11 -0.52 6.11 8.89
CA ALA A 11 -0.80 5.66 10.25
C ALA A 11 -0.46 6.75 11.27
N VAL A 12 -1.48 7.38 11.82
CA VAL A 12 -1.35 8.43 12.84
C VAL A 12 -2.16 8.13 14.09
N LEU A 13 -1.76 8.64 15.24
CA LEU A 13 -2.52 8.46 16.48
C LEU A 13 -3.88 9.17 16.38
N ASP A 14 -4.98 8.41 16.40
CA ASP A 14 -6.34 8.95 16.47
C ASP A 14 -6.92 8.80 17.88
N LEU A 15 -7.07 9.92 18.58
CA LEU A 15 -7.58 9.91 19.96
C LEU A 15 -9.05 9.49 20.04
N LYS A 16 -9.84 9.59 18.97
CA LYS A 16 -11.23 9.12 18.98
C LYS A 16 -11.28 7.60 19.01
N ILE A 17 -10.40 6.93 18.26
CA ILE A 17 -10.29 5.47 18.29
C ILE A 17 -9.74 5.01 19.65
N ALA A 18 -8.75 5.72 20.18
CA ALA A 18 -8.23 5.46 21.52
C ALA A 18 -9.31 5.60 22.61
N GLN A 19 -10.10 6.66 22.54
CA GLN A 19 -11.20 6.92 23.48
C GLN A 19 -12.29 5.85 23.36
N PHE A 20 -12.69 5.50 22.14
CA PHE A 20 -13.63 4.40 21.88
C PHE A 20 -13.14 3.08 22.49
N ALA A 21 -11.85 2.74 22.34
CA ALA A 21 -11.29 1.53 22.93
C ALA A 21 -11.40 1.53 24.47
N CYS A 22 -11.19 2.68 25.11
CA CYS A 22 -11.33 2.84 26.55
C CYS A 22 -12.79 2.75 27.01
N ASP A 23 -13.70 3.45 26.34
CA ASP A 23 -15.11 3.56 26.72
C ASP A 23 -15.82 2.20 26.59
N GLU A 24 -15.54 1.47 25.51
CA GLU A 24 -16.12 0.16 25.24
C GLU A 24 -15.35 -0.99 25.90
N GLY A 25 -14.26 -0.71 26.61
CA GLY A 25 -13.43 -1.73 27.27
C GLY A 25 -12.83 -2.74 26.30
N VAL A 26 -12.46 -2.31 25.10
CA VAL A 26 -11.97 -3.18 24.02
C VAL A 26 -10.48 -3.42 24.16
N ASP A 27 -10.11 -4.69 24.15
CA ASP A 27 -8.70 -5.08 24.32
C ASP A 27 -7.89 -5.04 23.02
N TYR A 28 -8.56 -5.18 21.87
CA TYR A 28 -7.92 -5.24 20.56
C TYR A 28 -8.83 -4.65 19.47
N ILE A 29 -8.31 -3.66 18.74
CA ILE A 29 -8.94 -3.08 17.55
C ILE A 29 -8.00 -3.22 16.37
N MET A 30 -8.54 -3.71 15.26
CA MET A 30 -7.90 -3.66 13.96
C MET A 30 -8.62 -2.62 13.09
N GLU A 31 -7.88 -1.62 12.61
CA GLU A 31 -8.41 -0.70 11.61
C GLU A 31 -8.45 -1.39 10.24
N CYS A 32 -9.62 -1.31 9.59
CA CYS A 32 -9.81 -1.80 8.23
C CYS A 32 -10.26 -0.65 7.32
N THR A 33 -9.75 -0.65 6.10
CA THR A 33 -10.18 0.29 5.06
C THR A 33 -10.94 -0.46 3.96
N LYS A 34 -11.61 0.27 3.07
CA LYS A 34 -12.14 -0.30 1.83
C LYS A 34 -10.99 -0.88 0.98
N LYS A 35 -11.19 -2.09 0.45
CA LYS A 35 -10.29 -2.76 -0.49
C LYS A 35 -10.34 -2.09 -1.86
N THR A 36 -9.18 -1.92 -2.47
CA THR A 36 -8.98 -1.39 -3.83
C THR A 36 -8.27 -2.43 -4.70
N GLU A 37 -8.20 -2.20 -6.00
CA GLU A 37 -7.51 -3.10 -6.94
C GLU A 37 -5.99 -3.16 -6.67
N ASN A 38 -5.43 -2.13 -6.02
CA ASN A 38 -4.02 -2.09 -5.63
C ASN A 38 -3.73 -2.90 -4.35
N ASP A 39 -4.76 -3.28 -3.59
CA ASP A 39 -4.64 -4.07 -2.35
C ASP A 39 -4.56 -5.57 -2.65
N ILE A 40 -3.58 -5.93 -3.47
CA ILE A 40 -3.36 -7.32 -3.88
C ILE A 40 -2.67 -8.09 -2.75
N LYS A 41 -1.63 -7.53 -2.13
CA LYS A 41 -0.82 -8.18 -1.09
C LYS A 41 -1.24 -7.75 0.31
N GLY A 42 -1.65 -8.72 1.12
CA GLY A 42 -2.02 -8.59 2.53
C GLY A 42 -3.34 -9.30 2.80
N GLY A 43 -3.87 -9.11 4.00
CA GLY A 43 -5.02 -9.86 4.47
C GLY A 43 -6.32 -9.08 4.59
N THR A 44 -7.39 -9.83 4.80
CA THR A 44 -8.72 -9.33 5.14
C THR A 44 -9.22 -10.02 6.40
N LEU A 45 -10.26 -9.46 7.02
CA LEU A 45 -10.91 -10.10 8.15
C LEU A 45 -12.10 -10.93 7.65
N ILE A 46 -12.12 -12.19 8.07
CA ILE A 46 -13.21 -13.13 7.82
C ILE A 46 -13.84 -13.56 9.13
N ASP A 47 -15.06 -14.08 9.04
CA ASP A 47 -15.75 -14.72 10.16
C ASP A 47 -15.87 -16.21 9.85
N ILE A 48 -15.31 -17.03 10.75
CA ILE A 48 -15.49 -18.48 10.72
C ILE A 48 -16.16 -18.88 12.03
N ALA A 49 -17.41 -19.35 11.95
CA ALA A 49 -18.19 -19.82 13.09
C ALA A 49 -18.29 -18.82 14.27
N GLY A 50 -18.41 -17.52 13.96
CA GLY A 50 -18.50 -16.45 14.95
C GLY A 50 -17.14 -15.97 15.48
N GLN A 51 -16.04 -16.49 14.94
CA GLN A 51 -14.69 -16.07 15.27
C GLN A 51 -14.09 -15.23 14.14
N LEU A 52 -13.68 -14.01 14.48
CA LEU A 52 -12.97 -13.15 13.54
C LEU A 52 -11.55 -13.64 13.36
N MET A 53 -11.20 -13.93 12.12
CA MET A 53 -9.89 -14.42 11.71
C MET A 53 -9.29 -13.50 10.67
N HIS A 54 -7.96 -13.42 10.66
CA HIS A 54 -7.23 -12.69 9.63
C HIS A 54 -6.80 -13.68 8.54
N LEU A 55 -7.36 -13.52 7.34
CA LEU A 55 -7.05 -14.36 6.19
C LEU A 55 -6.01 -13.65 5.31
N GLU A 56 -4.84 -14.27 5.20
CA GLU A 56 -3.73 -13.83 4.35
C GLU A 56 -3.63 -14.70 3.08
N ILE A 57 -3.09 -14.13 1.99
CA ILE A 57 -2.95 -14.84 0.70
C ILE A 57 -2.31 -16.23 0.80
N PRO A 58 -1.22 -16.45 1.56
CA PRO A 58 -0.59 -17.78 1.62
C PRO A 58 -1.48 -18.87 2.21
N GLN A 59 -2.57 -18.49 2.90
CA GLN A 59 -3.57 -19.41 3.44
C GLN A 59 -4.69 -19.73 2.43
N VAL A 60 -4.78 -18.98 1.32
CA VAL A 60 -5.81 -19.14 0.30
C VAL A 60 -5.37 -20.21 -0.72
N PRO A 61 -6.18 -21.24 -0.99
CA PRO A 61 -5.90 -22.21 -2.04
C PRO A 61 -5.76 -21.55 -3.42
N PRO A 62 -4.85 -22.01 -4.30
CA PRO A 62 -4.62 -21.39 -5.60
C PRO A 62 -5.88 -21.17 -6.45
N GLU A 63 -6.82 -22.10 -6.39
CA GLU A 63 -8.11 -22.07 -7.11
C GLU A 63 -9.08 -20.96 -6.63
N HIS A 64 -8.84 -20.39 -5.44
CA HIS A 64 -9.68 -19.34 -4.85
C HIS A 64 -8.98 -17.97 -4.81
N LEU A 65 -7.79 -17.84 -5.40
CA LEU A 65 -7.03 -16.59 -5.37
C LEU A 65 -7.77 -15.43 -6.05
N ASP A 66 -8.44 -15.69 -7.18
CA ASP A 66 -9.20 -14.66 -7.90
C ASP A 66 -10.37 -14.13 -7.06
N GLU A 67 -11.02 -15.01 -6.31
CA GLU A 67 -12.10 -14.63 -5.39
C GLU A 67 -11.57 -13.83 -4.19
N PHE A 68 -10.42 -14.21 -3.64
CA PHE A 68 -9.76 -13.45 -2.57
C PHE A 68 -9.32 -12.05 -3.01
N CYS A 69 -8.79 -11.94 -4.23
CA CYS A 69 -8.38 -10.66 -4.82
C CYS A 69 -9.58 -9.77 -5.19
N SER A 70 -10.75 -10.37 -5.42
CA SER A 70 -11.96 -9.66 -5.81
C SER A 70 -12.46 -8.69 -4.74
N THR A 71 -12.59 -7.42 -5.12
CA THR A 71 -13.23 -6.36 -4.31
C THR A 71 -14.74 -6.54 -4.17
N ARG A 72 -15.36 -7.45 -4.96
CA ARG A 72 -16.78 -7.78 -4.86
C ARG A 72 -17.06 -8.71 -3.68
N THR A 73 -16.17 -9.68 -3.45
CA THR A 73 -16.27 -10.65 -2.35
C THR A 73 -15.72 -10.05 -1.07
N PHE A 74 -14.44 -9.65 -1.07
CA PHE A 74 -13.79 -9.06 0.09
C PHE A 74 -13.71 -7.54 -0.05
N LYS A 75 -14.58 -6.84 0.67
CA LYS A 75 -14.74 -5.38 0.57
C LYS A 75 -13.80 -4.59 1.49
N ILE A 76 -13.23 -5.25 2.49
CA ILE A 76 -12.37 -4.64 3.49
C ILE A 76 -10.96 -5.18 3.40
N PHE A 77 -10.00 -4.37 3.81
CA PHE A 77 -8.58 -4.71 3.83
C PHE A 77 -7.98 -4.32 5.18
N ASN A 78 -7.15 -5.19 5.75
CA ASN A 78 -6.46 -4.92 7.01
C ASN A 78 -5.36 -3.88 6.77
N THR A 79 -5.38 -2.80 7.56
CA THR A 79 -4.36 -1.73 7.45
C THR A 79 -3.07 -2.06 8.22
N ASN A 80 -3.12 -3.06 9.10
CA ASN A 80 -2.14 -3.34 10.15
C ASN A 80 -1.93 -2.18 11.14
N ASN A 81 -2.86 -1.22 11.19
CA ASN A 81 -2.99 -0.27 12.28
C ASN A 81 -3.81 -0.93 13.40
N ILE A 82 -3.16 -1.20 14.52
CA ILE A 82 -3.68 -2.03 15.60
C ILE A 82 -3.63 -1.24 16.91
N TRP A 83 -4.72 -1.29 17.66
CA TRP A 83 -4.79 -0.77 19.02
C TRP A 83 -4.93 -1.93 19.98
N VAL A 84 -4.08 -1.95 21.00
CA VAL A 84 -4.03 -3.07 21.94
C VAL A 84 -3.90 -2.60 23.39
N ASN A 85 -4.70 -3.21 24.27
CA ASN A 85 -4.64 -3.03 25.71
C ASN A 85 -3.49 -3.88 26.29
N LEU A 86 -2.44 -3.21 26.76
CA LEU A 86 -1.26 -3.88 27.31
C LEU A 86 -1.55 -4.67 28.60
N ARG A 87 -2.58 -4.29 29.37
CA ARG A 87 -2.97 -5.05 30.56
C ARG A 87 -3.55 -6.39 30.17
N SER A 88 -4.47 -6.40 29.21
CA SER A 88 -5.06 -7.63 28.67
C SER A 88 -4.00 -8.51 28.01
N VAL A 89 -3.07 -7.94 27.24
CA VAL A 89 -1.92 -8.70 26.70
C VAL A 89 -1.12 -9.35 27.82
N LYS A 90 -0.77 -8.61 28.87
CA LYS A 90 0.00 -9.16 30.01
C LYS A 90 -0.75 -10.29 30.72
N GLU A 91 -2.05 -10.14 30.94
CA GLU A 91 -2.89 -11.15 31.58
C GLU A 91 -3.03 -12.42 30.74
N HIS A 92 -3.20 -12.26 29.43
CA HIS A 92 -3.49 -13.36 28.51
C HIS A 92 -2.26 -13.92 27.77
N LEU A 93 -1.06 -13.37 27.97
CA LEU A 93 0.15 -13.67 27.19
C LEU A 93 0.41 -15.17 27.01
N HIS A 94 0.20 -15.95 28.07
CA HIS A 94 0.42 -17.40 28.10
C HIS A 94 -0.63 -18.22 27.35
N ARG A 95 -1.75 -17.60 26.95
CA ARG A 95 -2.87 -18.21 26.21
C ARG A 95 -2.98 -17.71 24.77
N ILE A 96 -2.26 -16.65 24.42
CA ILE A 96 -2.27 -16.12 23.05
C ILE A 96 -1.73 -17.22 22.12
N SER A 97 -2.56 -17.62 21.18
CA SER A 97 -2.22 -18.57 20.12
C SER A 97 -2.58 -17.92 18.79
N SER A 98 -1.64 -17.93 17.85
CA SER A 98 -1.82 -17.41 16.51
C SER A 98 -1.72 -18.55 15.51
N GLU A 99 -2.46 -18.42 14.41
CA GLU A 99 -2.31 -19.34 13.29
C GLU A 99 -0.93 -19.22 12.66
N ILE A 100 -0.36 -20.37 12.30
CA ILE A 100 0.90 -20.42 11.55
C ILE A 100 0.58 -20.22 10.07
N ILE A 101 1.14 -19.17 9.51
CA ILE A 101 1.09 -18.87 8.08
C ILE A 101 2.35 -19.46 7.44
N VAL A 102 2.17 -20.35 6.46
CA VAL A 102 3.28 -21.04 5.78
C VAL A 102 3.54 -20.37 4.42
N ASN A 103 4.60 -19.57 4.34
CA ASN A 103 4.98 -18.88 3.12
C ASN A 103 6.10 -19.66 2.39
N LYS A 104 5.83 -20.14 1.17
CA LYS A 104 6.82 -20.85 0.34
C LYS A 104 7.66 -19.82 -0.41
N LYS A 105 8.97 -19.80 -0.17
CA LYS A 105 9.92 -18.86 -0.80
C LYS A 105 11.05 -19.59 -1.51
N LEU A 106 11.72 -18.88 -2.41
CA LEU A 106 12.96 -19.31 -3.04
C LEU A 106 14.11 -18.47 -2.49
N LEU A 107 15.06 -19.09 -1.81
CA LEU A 107 16.27 -18.45 -1.30
C LEU A 107 17.48 -19.08 -2.00
N ASN A 108 18.18 -18.30 -2.82
CA ASN A 108 19.37 -18.75 -3.57
C ASN A 108 19.11 -20.06 -4.36
N GLY A 109 17.98 -20.14 -5.05
CA GLY A 109 17.58 -21.33 -5.83
C GLY A 109 17.06 -22.51 -5.00
N ARG A 110 17.02 -22.40 -3.67
CA ARG A 110 16.49 -23.43 -2.77
C ARG A 110 15.10 -23.04 -2.28
N GLY A 111 14.14 -23.96 -2.37
CA GLY A 111 12.84 -23.81 -1.74
C GLY A 111 12.95 -23.82 -0.22
N VAL A 112 12.37 -22.81 0.44
CA VAL A 112 12.32 -22.69 1.90
C VAL A 112 10.90 -22.40 2.35
N LEU A 113 10.59 -22.80 3.59
CA LEU A 113 9.35 -22.41 4.28
C LEU A 113 9.66 -21.29 5.25
N GLN A 114 8.98 -20.17 5.10
CA GLN A 114 8.98 -19.06 6.03
C GLN A 114 7.69 -19.15 6.85
N LEU A 115 7.83 -19.44 8.15
CA LEU A 115 6.71 -19.54 9.07
C LEU A 115 6.48 -18.17 9.70
N GLU A 116 5.28 -17.65 9.53
CA GLU A 116 4.83 -16.36 10.03
C GLU A 116 3.64 -16.56 10.97
N THR A 117 3.35 -15.57 11.79
CA THR A 117 2.11 -15.49 12.55
C THR A 117 1.50 -14.12 12.31
N SER A 118 0.18 -14.05 12.41
CA SER A 118 -0.54 -12.79 12.37
C SER A 118 -1.40 -12.64 13.61
N ILE A 119 -1.53 -11.41 14.09
CA ILE A 119 -2.40 -11.10 15.21
C ILE A 119 -3.78 -10.75 14.62
N GLY A 120 -4.69 -11.72 14.68
CA GLY A 120 -6.10 -11.53 14.36
C GLY A 120 -6.93 -11.42 15.64
N GLY A 121 -8.12 -10.81 15.52
CA GLY A 121 -9.21 -11.02 16.48
C GLY A 121 -9.50 -9.88 17.46
N CYS A 122 -10.67 -9.26 17.27
CA CYS A 122 -11.74 -9.06 18.28
C CYS A 122 -12.72 -8.02 17.74
N ILE A 123 -12.22 -6.83 17.35
CA ILE A 123 -13.05 -5.76 16.79
C ILE A 123 -12.39 -5.16 15.55
N ARG A 124 -13.21 -4.96 14.52
CA ARG A 124 -12.84 -4.19 13.32
C ARG A 124 -13.44 -2.81 13.39
N VAL A 125 -12.61 -1.78 13.14
CA VAL A 125 -13.08 -0.40 12.98
C VAL A 125 -12.84 0.01 11.54
N HIS A 126 -13.89 0.46 10.86
CA HIS A 126 -13.74 0.98 9.50
C HIS A 126 -13.17 2.40 9.56
N VAL A 127 -12.04 2.61 8.89
CA VAL A 127 -11.37 3.91 8.82
C VAL A 127 -11.29 4.43 7.39
N GLY A 128 -11.13 5.75 7.28
CA GLY A 128 -10.82 6.39 6.01
C GLY A 128 -9.49 5.91 5.43
N ARG A 129 -9.42 5.84 4.10
CA ARG A 129 -8.23 5.36 3.37
C ARG A 129 -6.98 6.22 3.63
N ASN A 130 -7.16 7.47 4.05
CA ASN A 130 -6.08 8.35 4.47
C ASN A 130 -5.24 7.80 5.65
N ARG A 131 -5.76 6.82 6.40
CA ARG A 131 -5.02 6.12 7.46
C ARG A 131 -4.19 4.93 6.97
N PHE A 132 -4.27 4.63 5.68
CA PHE A 132 -3.58 3.51 5.04
C PHE A 132 -2.97 3.94 3.71
N LEU A 133 -1.73 4.43 3.81
CA LEU A 133 -0.87 4.88 2.73
C LEU A 133 0.48 4.13 2.78
N PRO A 134 0.48 2.83 2.45
CA PRO A 134 1.68 2.00 2.45
C PRO A 134 2.62 2.37 1.29
N VAL A 135 3.92 2.44 1.56
CA VAL A 135 4.97 2.63 0.56
C VAL A 135 5.79 1.35 0.44
N LYS A 136 5.40 0.46 -0.48
CA LYS A 136 6.02 -0.87 -0.64
C LYS A 136 6.92 -0.96 -1.86
N LYS A 137 6.63 -0.16 -2.89
CA LYS A 137 7.40 -0.09 -4.14
C LYS A 137 7.74 1.35 -4.47
N THR A 138 8.62 1.51 -5.46
CA THR A 138 8.94 2.82 -6.03
C THR A 138 7.76 3.47 -6.75
N ASP A 139 6.78 2.68 -7.20
CA ASP A 139 5.47 3.14 -7.66
C ASP A 139 4.79 4.01 -6.59
N ASP A 140 4.70 3.49 -5.35
CA ASP A 140 4.14 4.18 -4.20
C ASP A 140 5.00 5.38 -3.79
N LEU A 141 6.32 5.23 -3.89
CA LEU A 141 7.27 6.29 -3.57
C LEU A 141 7.07 7.51 -4.48
N LEU A 142 6.87 7.29 -5.79
CA LEU A 142 6.58 8.39 -6.73
C LEU A 142 5.31 9.14 -6.32
N LEU A 143 4.25 8.41 -5.95
CA LEU A 143 3.00 9.02 -5.51
C LEU A 143 3.24 9.96 -4.34
N VAL A 144 3.85 9.47 -3.24
CA VAL A 144 4.05 10.27 -2.02
C VAL A 144 5.13 11.35 -2.14
N SER A 145 6.02 11.23 -3.12
CA SER A 145 7.08 12.23 -3.37
C SER A 145 6.67 13.35 -4.34
N SER A 146 5.62 13.14 -5.14
CA SER A 146 5.12 14.14 -6.09
C SER A 146 4.22 15.19 -5.43
N ASN A 147 3.76 16.18 -6.22
CA ASN A 147 2.79 17.19 -5.78
C ASN A 147 1.39 16.63 -5.44
N LEU A 148 1.17 15.31 -5.63
CA LEU A 148 -0.05 14.62 -5.18
C LEU A 148 -0.25 14.69 -3.67
N TYR A 149 0.83 14.70 -2.89
CA TYR A 149 0.74 14.76 -1.43
C TYR A 149 1.47 15.99 -0.88
N SER A 150 0.90 16.58 0.17
CA SER A 150 1.55 17.61 0.98
C SER A 150 1.75 17.10 2.39
N LEU A 151 2.78 17.63 3.07
CA LEU A 151 2.99 17.37 4.49
C LEU A 151 2.22 18.40 5.31
N SER A 152 1.29 17.94 6.16
CA SER A 152 0.56 18.81 7.08
C SER A 152 1.43 19.29 8.25
N ASP A 153 0.92 20.25 9.03
CA ASP A 153 1.57 20.74 10.25
C ASP A 153 1.76 19.61 11.28
N GLU A 154 0.83 18.64 11.31
CA GLU A 154 0.89 17.42 12.12
C GLU A 154 1.83 16.35 11.54
N ARG A 155 2.66 16.71 10.55
CA ARG A 155 3.63 15.81 9.90
C ARG A 155 2.98 14.58 9.26
N SER A 156 1.77 14.75 8.74
CA SER A 156 1.01 13.69 8.06
C SER A 156 0.89 14.00 6.57
N LEU A 157 0.92 12.98 5.72
CA LEU A 157 0.71 13.16 4.28
C LEU A 157 -0.78 13.34 3.98
N VAL A 158 -1.10 14.39 3.22
CA VAL A 158 -2.47 14.74 2.80
C VAL A 158 -2.54 14.73 1.28
N LEU A 159 -3.50 14.00 0.73
CA LEU A 159 -3.74 13.97 -0.71
C LEU A 159 -4.32 15.32 -1.17
N ASN A 160 -3.63 15.96 -2.11
CA ASN A 160 -3.98 17.27 -2.66
C ASN A 160 -5.04 17.19 -3.78
N ARG A 161 -5.99 16.26 -3.68
CA ARG A 161 -7.02 15.98 -4.70
C ARG A 161 -8.35 15.56 -4.08
N ASN A 162 -9.45 15.91 -4.76
CA ASN A 162 -10.81 15.48 -4.42
C ASN A 162 -11.22 14.15 -5.09
N ARG A 163 -10.26 13.44 -5.68
CA ARG A 163 -10.45 12.13 -6.34
C ARG A 163 -9.30 11.19 -5.91
N PRO A 164 -9.47 9.86 -6.03
CA PRO A 164 -8.44 8.90 -5.65
C PRO A 164 -7.07 9.19 -6.31
N PRO A 165 -5.96 8.74 -5.69
CA PRO A 165 -4.64 8.81 -6.30
C PRO A 165 -4.61 8.00 -7.62
N PRO A 166 -3.77 8.40 -8.58
CA PRO A 166 -3.64 7.68 -9.84
C PRO A 166 -2.99 6.31 -9.65
N THR A 167 -3.21 5.39 -10.59
CA THR A 167 -2.46 4.13 -10.65
C THR A 167 -1.12 4.37 -11.32
N VAL A 168 -0.03 3.87 -10.73
CA VAL A 168 1.33 4.01 -11.25
C VAL A 168 1.96 2.64 -11.40
N GLU A 169 2.48 2.36 -12.59
CA GLU A 169 3.26 1.15 -12.90
C GLU A 169 4.63 1.56 -13.45
N LEU A 170 5.66 1.54 -12.60
CA LEU A 170 7.03 1.79 -13.02
C LEU A 170 7.69 0.47 -13.45
N GLY A 171 8.36 0.50 -14.60
CA GLY A 171 9.02 -0.67 -15.17
C GLY A 171 10.26 -1.14 -14.40
N GLU A 172 10.96 -2.10 -14.99
CA GLU A 172 12.13 -2.76 -14.40
C GLU A 172 13.28 -1.79 -14.02
N PHE A 173 13.42 -0.68 -14.75
CA PHE A 173 14.45 0.34 -14.53
C PHE A 173 14.20 1.23 -13.31
N PHE A 174 13.10 1.03 -12.58
CA PHE A 174 12.73 1.83 -11.41
C PHE A 174 12.63 0.98 -10.14
N GLN A 175 12.90 -0.33 -10.18
CA GLN A 175 12.62 -1.23 -9.04
C GLN A 175 13.51 -0.95 -7.82
N TYR A 176 14.72 -0.44 -8.03
CA TYR A 176 15.64 -0.06 -6.96
C TYR A 176 15.60 1.44 -6.69
N VAL A 177 15.73 1.83 -5.42
CA VAL A 177 15.61 3.24 -5.00
C VAL A 177 16.65 4.14 -5.65
N ASP A 178 17.89 3.67 -5.82
CA ASP A 178 18.96 4.47 -6.45
C ASP A 178 18.69 4.68 -7.95
N ASP A 179 18.24 3.63 -8.64
CA ASP A 179 17.81 3.74 -10.04
C ASP A 179 16.63 4.71 -10.15
N PHE A 180 15.57 4.50 -9.37
CA PHE A 180 14.43 5.41 -9.30
C PHE A 180 14.86 6.87 -9.13
N ARG A 181 15.71 7.17 -8.14
CA ARG A 181 16.21 8.53 -7.89
C ARG A 181 16.99 9.10 -9.06
N SER A 182 17.85 8.30 -9.70
CA SER A 182 18.64 8.76 -10.84
C SER A 182 17.80 9.10 -12.09
N ARG A 183 16.58 8.55 -12.19
CA ARG A 183 15.65 8.78 -13.30
C ARG A 183 14.77 10.00 -13.13
N PHE A 184 14.76 10.66 -11.97
CA PHE A 184 13.99 11.89 -11.75
C PHE A 184 14.92 13.02 -11.29
N GLU A 185 15.13 14.02 -12.14
CA GLU A 185 15.74 15.29 -11.69
C GLU A 185 14.82 16.06 -10.75
N ASP A 186 13.52 15.96 -10.99
CA ASP A 186 12.42 16.40 -10.14
C ASP A 186 11.21 15.48 -10.40
N TYR A 187 10.26 15.45 -9.48
CA TYR A 187 9.06 14.65 -9.65
C TYR A 187 8.07 15.37 -10.57
N PRO A 188 7.43 14.67 -11.51
CA PRO A 188 6.46 15.29 -12.40
C PRO A 188 5.24 15.81 -11.64
N GLU A 189 4.59 16.83 -12.18
CA GLU A 189 3.27 17.25 -11.70
C GLU A 189 2.23 16.20 -12.09
N MET A 190 1.53 15.65 -11.09
CA MET A 190 0.63 14.50 -11.27
C MET A 190 -0.79 14.78 -10.72
N LEU A 191 -1.12 16.02 -10.34
CA LEU A 191 -2.45 16.39 -9.82
C LEU A 191 -3.59 16.02 -10.78
N GLU A 192 -3.37 16.16 -12.08
CA GLU A 192 -4.35 15.84 -13.12
C GLU A 192 -4.21 14.44 -13.71
N LEU A 193 -3.28 13.61 -13.22
CA LEU A 193 -3.05 12.25 -13.70
C LEU A 193 -4.15 11.28 -13.24
N ASP A 194 -4.52 10.32 -14.09
CA ASP A 194 -5.42 9.21 -13.77
C ASP A 194 -4.66 7.87 -13.76
N SER A 195 -3.78 7.64 -14.75
CA SER A 195 -2.86 6.48 -14.74
C SER A 195 -1.52 6.80 -15.39
N LEU A 196 -0.45 6.16 -14.91
CA LEU A 196 0.89 6.24 -15.48
C LEU A 196 1.48 4.83 -15.63
N LYS A 197 1.92 4.51 -16.84
CA LYS A 197 2.69 3.30 -17.13
C LYS A 197 3.99 3.64 -17.83
N ILE A 198 5.11 3.19 -17.26
CA ILE A 198 6.45 3.42 -17.85
C ILE A 198 7.12 2.07 -18.08
N LYS A 199 7.63 1.84 -19.30
CA LYS A 199 8.44 0.68 -19.64
C LYS A 199 9.70 1.10 -20.39
N GLY A 200 10.84 0.50 -20.05
CA GLY A 200 12.15 0.86 -20.57
C GLY A 200 12.84 1.97 -19.76
N ASP A 201 14.06 2.31 -20.15
CA ASP A 201 14.92 3.24 -19.40
C ASP A 201 14.56 4.70 -19.74
N VAL A 202 13.80 5.36 -18.87
CA VAL A 202 13.31 6.73 -19.08
C VAL A 202 13.74 7.62 -17.93
N ARG A 203 14.24 8.81 -18.25
CA ARG A 203 14.61 9.85 -17.29
C ARG A 203 13.73 11.08 -17.48
N PHE A 204 13.39 11.75 -16.38
CA PHE A 204 12.57 12.96 -16.34
C PHE A 204 13.42 14.15 -15.91
N GLU A 205 13.41 15.19 -16.74
CA GLU A 205 13.90 16.52 -16.35
C GLU A 205 12.83 17.28 -15.54
N LYS A 206 13.17 18.49 -15.11
CA LYS A 206 12.31 19.32 -14.26
C LYS A 206 11.06 19.83 -14.99
N GLY A 207 10.00 20.08 -14.23
CA GLY A 207 8.78 20.73 -14.76
C GLY A 207 8.00 19.88 -15.77
N VAL A 208 8.17 18.56 -15.76
CA VAL A 208 7.31 17.65 -16.53
C VAL A 208 5.92 17.58 -15.91
N VAL A 209 4.87 17.64 -16.73
CA VAL A 209 3.47 17.57 -16.30
C VAL A 209 2.80 16.36 -16.93
N LEU A 210 2.13 15.54 -16.12
CA LEU A 210 1.43 14.34 -16.57
C LEU A 210 -0.06 14.44 -16.22
N LYS A 211 -0.93 14.24 -17.22
CA LYS A 211 -2.39 14.41 -17.11
C LYS A 211 -3.16 13.26 -17.76
N GLY A 212 -4.28 12.85 -17.16
CA GLY A 212 -5.12 11.77 -17.66
C GLY A 212 -4.41 10.42 -17.68
N ASP A 213 -4.61 9.63 -18.73
CA ASP A 213 -3.94 8.33 -18.90
C ASP A 213 -2.65 8.47 -19.73
N VAL A 214 -1.50 8.23 -19.10
CA VAL A 214 -0.18 8.39 -19.73
C VAL A 214 0.57 7.06 -19.83
N GLN A 215 1.08 6.76 -21.03
CA GLN A 215 1.95 5.62 -21.25
C GLN A 215 3.27 6.06 -21.90
N ILE A 216 4.40 5.62 -21.35
CA ILE A 216 5.72 5.92 -21.89
C ILE A 216 6.47 4.60 -22.09
N LEU A 217 6.77 4.31 -23.34
CA LEU A 217 7.43 3.08 -23.75
C LEU A 217 8.75 3.41 -24.45
N ASN A 218 9.86 2.93 -23.89
CA ASN A 218 11.18 3.04 -24.50
C ASN A 218 11.69 1.67 -24.95
N GLU A 219 11.71 1.47 -26.27
CA GLU A 219 12.21 0.26 -26.94
C GLU A 219 13.57 0.49 -27.62
N SER A 220 14.13 1.70 -27.51
CA SER A 220 15.34 2.09 -28.24
C SER A 220 16.65 1.47 -27.74
N GLY A 221 16.61 0.72 -26.63
CA GLY A 221 17.78 0.11 -25.99
C GLY A 221 18.75 1.11 -25.34
N LYS A 222 18.43 2.41 -25.35
CA LYS A 222 19.20 3.49 -24.70
C LYS A 222 18.29 4.28 -23.78
N GLN A 223 18.84 4.91 -22.74
CA GLN A 223 18.07 5.82 -21.90
C GLN A 223 17.50 6.97 -22.74
N ARG A 224 16.22 7.29 -22.50
CA ARG A 224 15.53 8.41 -23.14
C ARG A 224 15.07 9.41 -22.11
N THR A 225 15.19 10.69 -22.44
CA THR A 225 14.86 11.78 -21.52
C THR A 225 13.56 12.46 -21.95
N ILE A 226 12.62 12.58 -21.02
CA ILE A 226 11.50 13.52 -21.12
C ILE A 226 12.03 14.88 -20.73
N ILE A 227 12.13 15.78 -21.71
CA ILE A 227 12.78 17.08 -21.56
C ILE A 227 11.97 18.04 -20.69
N SER A 228 12.64 19.02 -20.12
CA SER A 228 12.07 20.03 -19.22
C SER A 228 10.86 20.74 -19.82
N GLY A 229 9.83 20.95 -19.00
CA GLY A 229 8.58 21.63 -19.40
C GLY A 229 7.63 20.80 -20.28
N THR A 230 7.95 19.53 -20.56
CA THR A 230 7.07 18.66 -21.35
C THR A 230 5.76 18.40 -20.61
N CYS A 231 4.62 18.58 -21.30
CA CYS A 231 3.31 18.17 -20.83
C CYS A 231 2.79 16.99 -21.65
N ILE A 232 2.49 15.88 -20.98
CA ILE A 232 1.89 14.68 -21.59
C ILE A 232 0.47 14.53 -21.06
N ASN A 233 -0.52 14.52 -21.94
CA ASN A 233 -1.93 14.52 -21.57
C ASN A 233 -2.71 13.50 -22.41
N ASN A 234 -3.21 12.44 -21.78
CA ASN A 234 -3.97 11.37 -22.44
C ASN A 234 -3.25 10.82 -23.68
N ASP A 235 -1.95 10.53 -23.55
CA ASP A 235 -1.11 10.19 -24.70
C ASP A 235 -0.14 9.04 -24.39
N GLN A 236 0.31 8.39 -25.47
CA GLN A 236 1.30 7.33 -25.47
C GLN A 236 2.55 7.77 -26.23
N ILE A 237 3.67 7.89 -25.51
CA ILE A 237 4.98 8.16 -26.10
C ILE A 237 5.73 6.85 -26.32
N ILE A 238 6.21 6.62 -27.55
CA ILE A 238 7.02 5.45 -27.90
C ILE A 238 8.37 5.91 -28.46
N PHE A 239 9.45 5.58 -27.75
CA PHE A 239 10.82 5.74 -28.26
C PHE A 239 11.29 4.45 -28.91
N LYS A 240 11.64 4.53 -30.19
CA LYS A 240 12.23 3.42 -30.96
C LYS A 240 13.74 3.57 -31.13
#